data_AF-A0A7Y2BHM6-F1
#
_entry.id   AF-A0A7Y2BHM6-F1
#
_cell.length_a   1.000
_cell.length_b   1.000
_cell.length_c   1.000
_cell.angle_alpha   90.00
_cell.angle_beta   90.00
_cell.angle_gamma   90.00
#
_symmetry.space_group_name_H-M   'P 1'
#
loop_
_entity.id
_entity.type
_entity.pdbx_description
1 polymer ?
#
loop_
_entity_poly.entity_id
_entity_poly.type
_entity_poly.pdbx_seq_one_letter_code
_entity_poly.pdbx_strand_id
1 'polypeptide(L)'
;MLPSATTVCRVLIGLDRASASGALHVEGEGHRATFLFDSGKLIGATIDRRVALTHRQALERIVGLCDWDGLVLRLVQSAAAPDGRTLRDPTRARFLALQAMRAAVTRVDAASLAAQLGDEAYRLTAVGEALVHEADLRAEEAAALFSLRKGVSAEQLAAQPGCGLAASRFLCILKLLGAASPKAAGSYPLLLRKRRELRSRASAHALLDLPEGAGGREARVALRKLVRDLHPDRFGDGTPAALRQASGEITTALVNAEAQIVAGRSK
;
A
#
# COMPACT_ATOMS: atom_id res chain seq x y z
N MET A 1 8.35 2.04 14.39
CA MET A 1 8.87 0.99 13.47
C MET A 1 8.01 0.73 12.22
N LEU A 2 6.84 0.08 12.28
CA LEU A 2 6.08 -0.31 11.06
C LEU A 2 5.81 0.85 10.07
N PRO A 3 5.41 2.06 10.53
CA PRO A 3 5.23 3.22 9.65
C PRO A 3 6.52 3.64 8.95
N SER A 4 7.62 3.80 9.69
CA SER A 4 8.95 4.13 9.16
C SER A 4 9.43 3.10 8.15
N ALA A 5 9.33 1.80 8.48
CA ALA A 5 9.67 0.70 7.59
C ALA A 5 8.87 0.76 6.28
N THR A 6 7.56 0.98 6.38
CA THR A 6 6.66 1.07 5.22
C THR A 6 7.05 2.24 4.32
N THR A 7 7.32 3.42 4.90
CA THR A 7 7.75 4.61 4.15
C THR A 7 9.04 4.38 3.39
N VAL A 8 10.08 3.90 4.08
CA VAL A 8 11.40 3.63 3.48
C VAL A 8 11.28 2.60 2.38
N CYS A 9 10.59 1.49 2.63
CA CYS A 9 10.47 0.40 1.66
C CYS A 9 9.64 0.78 0.43
N ARG A 10 8.59 1.61 0.60
CA ARG A 10 7.85 2.17 -0.55
C ARG A 10 8.74 3.04 -1.43
N VAL A 11 9.60 3.87 -0.84
CA VAL A 11 10.55 4.69 -1.60
C VAL A 11 11.54 3.80 -2.35
N LEU A 12 12.12 2.79 -1.70
CA LEU A 12 13.04 1.84 -2.35
C LEU A 12 12.39 1.11 -3.53
N ILE A 13 11.13 0.68 -3.40
CA ILE A 13 10.38 0.07 -4.50
C ILE A 13 10.12 1.07 -5.62
N GLY A 14 9.80 2.32 -5.29
CA GLY A 14 9.64 3.40 -6.27
C GLY A 14 10.93 3.64 -7.07
N LEU A 15 12.08 3.69 -6.41
CA LEU A 15 13.39 3.86 -7.03
C LEU A 15 13.74 2.71 -7.97
N ASP A 16 13.50 1.46 -7.55
CA ASP A 16 13.71 0.28 -8.39
C ASP A 16 12.85 0.32 -9.65
N ARG A 17 11.55 0.61 -9.50
CA ARG A 17 10.59 0.68 -10.61
C ARG A 17 10.90 1.79 -11.60
N ALA A 18 11.33 2.94 -11.10
CA ALA A 18 11.75 4.07 -11.94
C ALA A 18 13.14 3.85 -12.56
N SER A 19 13.85 2.77 -12.21
CA SER A 19 15.26 2.56 -12.56
C SER A 19 16.10 3.80 -12.24
N ALA A 20 15.83 4.41 -11.08
CA ALA A 20 16.39 5.70 -10.72
C ALA A 20 17.90 5.59 -10.42
N SER A 21 18.64 6.63 -10.82
CA SER A 21 20.03 6.87 -10.41
C SER A 21 20.12 8.16 -9.61
N GLY A 22 20.93 8.17 -8.55
CA GLY A 22 21.10 9.33 -7.68
C GLY A 22 21.33 8.97 -6.21
N ALA A 23 21.20 9.96 -5.33
CA ALA A 23 21.39 9.80 -3.90
C ALA A 23 20.06 10.00 -3.14
N LEU A 24 19.68 9.03 -2.32
CA LEU A 24 18.63 9.17 -1.33
C LEU A 24 19.26 9.57 0.01
N HIS A 25 19.00 10.79 0.43
CA HIS A 25 19.34 11.25 1.77
C HIS A 25 18.19 10.97 2.72
N VAL A 26 18.51 10.45 3.89
CA VAL A 26 17.55 10.18 4.94
C VAL A 26 18.05 10.78 6.24
N GLU A 27 17.20 11.54 6.92
CA GLU A 27 17.46 12.13 8.22
C GLU A 27 16.37 11.70 9.20
N GLY A 28 16.72 11.42 10.45
CA GLY A 28 15.77 11.09 11.52
C GLY A 28 16.49 10.96 12.85
N GLU A 29 15.90 11.45 13.95
CA GLU A 29 16.47 11.37 15.31
C GLU A 29 17.92 11.86 15.45
N GLY A 30 18.35 12.84 14.64
CA GLY A 30 19.74 13.32 14.64
C GLY A 30 20.74 12.40 13.91
N HIS A 31 20.26 11.28 13.37
CA HIS A 31 21.01 10.39 12.50
C HIS A 31 20.87 10.78 11.03
N ARG A 32 21.87 10.42 10.24
CA ARG A 32 21.89 10.67 8.79
C ARG A 32 22.33 9.45 8.01
N ALA A 33 21.58 9.13 6.97
CA ALA A 33 21.93 8.11 6.01
C ALA A 33 21.95 8.67 4.58
N THR A 34 22.81 8.10 3.74
CA THR A 34 22.87 8.38 2.31
C THR A 34 23.00 7.05 1.57
N PHE A 35 22.08 6.81 0.66
CA PHE A 35 22.03 5.62 -0.17
C PHE A 35 22.20 6.05 -1.63
N LEU A 36 23.18 5.44 -2.31
CA LEU A 36 23.50 5.71 -3.70
C LEU A 36 22.87 4.63 -4.57
N PHE A 37 22.18 5.06 -5.62
CA PHE A 37 21.51 4.20 -6.57
C PHE A 37 22.03 4.42 -7.99
N ASP A 38 22.14 3.33 -8.72
CA ASP A 38 22.31 3.32 -10.17
C ASP A 38 21.32 2.32 -10.79
N SER A 39 20.47 2.81 -11.69
CA SER A 39 19.49 2.01 -12.42
C SER A 39 18.63 1.14 -11.48
N GLY A 40 18.19 1.72 -10.35
CA GLY A 40 17.38 1.04 -9.34
C GLY A 40 18.14 0.07 -8.43
N LYS A 41 19.44 -0.10 -8.61
CA LYS A 41 20.30 -0.90 -7.72
C LYS A 41 20.98 0.00 -6.70
N LEU A 42 20.96 -0.43 -5.44
CA LEU A 42 21.80 0.16 -4.41
C LEU A 42 23.25 -0.17 -4.73
N ILE A 43 24.05 0.86 -4.95
CA ILE A 43 25.49 0.77 -5.22
C ILE A 43 26.33 1.26 -4.05
N GLY A 44 25.75 1.96 -3.06
CA GLY A 44 26.50 2.46 -1.91
C GLY A 44 25.55 2.84 -0.76
N ALA A 45 25.97 2.64 0.48
CA ALA A 45 25.20 3.07 1.65
C ALA A 45 26.14 3.59 2.73
N THR A 46 25.82 4.75 3.29
CA THR A 46 26.53 5.36 4.42
C THR A 46 25.53 5.77 5.47
N ILE A 47 25.71 5.33 6.72
CA ILE A 47 24.87 5.75 7.87
C ILE A 47 25.80 6.23 8.98
N ASP A 48 25.59 7.44 9.48
CA ASP A 48 26.40 8.06 10.53
C ASP A 48 27.92 7.91 10.28
N ARG A 49 28.33 8.23 9.04
CA ARG A 49 29.70 8.14 8.53
C ARG A 49 30.28 6.71 8.41
N ARG A 50 29.47 5.67 8.64
CA ARG A 50 29.86 4.26 8.44
C ARG A 50 29.41 3.79 7.07
N VAL A 51 30.37 3.35 6.25
CA VAL A 51 30.12 2.84 4.90
C VAL A 51 29.80 1.35 4.96
N ALA A 52 28.74 0.93 4.27
CA ALA A 52 28.47 -0.48 4.03
C ALA A 52 29.27 -0.95 2.80
N LEU A 53 29.97 -2.08 2.95
CA LEU A 53 30.77 -2.69 1.88
C LEU A 53 30.09 -3.90 1.25
N THR A 54 29.11 -4.49 1.94
CA THR A 54 28.37 -5.68 1.49
C THR A 54 26.86 -5.43 1.53
N HIS A 55 26.09 -6.18 0.73
CA HIS A 55 24.63 -6.10 0.74
C HIS A 55 24.04 -6.40 2.13
N ARG A 56 24.68 -7.30 2.89
CA ARG A 56 24.25 -7.67 4.24
C ARG A 56 24.37 -6.49 5.20
N GLN A 57 25.50 -5.79 5.18
CA GLN A 57 25.69 -4.58 5.97
C GLN A 57 24.69 -3.51 5.54
N ALA A 58 24.46 -3.32 4.24
CA ALA A 58 23.45 -2.37 3.75
C ALA A 58 22.04 -2.73 4.27
N LEU A 59 21.67 -4.01 4.25
CA LEU A 59 20.39 -4.48 4.77
C LEU A 59 20.27 -4.24 6.29
N GLU A 60 21.26 -4.64 7.08
CA GLU A 60 21.27 -4.40 8.54
C GLU A 60 21.10 -2.92 8.87
N ARG A 61 21.74 -2.05 8.08
CA ARG A 61 21.67 -0.60 8.18
C ARG A 61 20.28 -0.05 7.81
N ILE A 62 19.66 -0.54 6.74
CA ILE A 62 18.29 -0.18 6.37
C ILE A 62 17.30 -0.65 7.44
N VAL A 63 17.46 -1.86 7.97
CA VAL A 63 16.62 -2.38 9.06
C VAL A 63 16.73 -1.49 10.30
N GLY A 64 17.94 -1.07 10.68
CA GLY A 64 18.12 -0.12 11.78
C GLY A 64 17.49 1.25 11.52
N LEU A 65 17.53 1.74 10.27
CA LEU A 65 16.89 2.98 9.89
C LEU A 65 15.36 2.93 10.00
N CYS A 66 14.75 1.75 9.80
CA CYS A 66 13.31 1.55 10.00
C CYS A 66 12.86 1.73 11.46
N ASP A 67 13.80 1.76 12.41
CA ASP A 67 13.52 2.02 13.82
C ASP A 67 13.60 3.51 14.17
N TRP A 68 14.06 4.39 13.27
CA TRP A 68 14.09 5.84 13.50
C TRP A 68 12.69 6.45 13.41
N ASP A 69 12.40 7.41 14.30
CA ASP A 69 11.23 8.27 14.20
C ASP A 69 11.53 9.58 13.42
N GLY A 70 10.46 10.20 12.92
CA GLY A 70 10.55 11.51 12.24
C GLY A 70 11.35 11.51 10.94
N LEU A 71 11.37 10.37 10.22
CA LEU A 71 12.14 10.22 8.99
C LEU A 71 11.76 11.26 7.93
N VAL A 72 12.77 11.99 7.45
CA VAL A 72 12.72 12.88 6.29
C VAL A 72 13.55 12.27 5.17
N LEU A 73 12.91 11.92 4.06
CA LEU A 73 13.56 11.34 2.89
C LEU A 73 13.64 12.38 1.77
N ARG A 74 14.83 12.59 1.21
CA ARG A 74 15.08 13.50 0.10
C ARG A 74 15.87 12.80 -0.99
N LEU A 75 15.27 12.69 -2.17
CA LEU A 75 15.95 12.17 -3.34
C LEU A 75 16.63 13.33 -4.09
N VAL A 76 17.94 13.21 -4.29
CA VAL A 76 18.74 14.15 -5.08
C VAL A 76 19.27 13.42 -6.29
N GLN A 77 18.86 13.86 -7.48
CA GLN A 77 19.49 13.41 -8.71
C GLN A 77 20.89 14.04 -8.78
N SER A 78 21.91 13.19 -8.76
CA SER A 78 23.31 13.61 -8.90
C SER A 78 23.98 12.65 -9.87
N ALA A 79 24.93 13.14 -10.67
CA ALA A 79 25.91 12.28 -11.32
C ALA A 79 26.63 11.50 -10.21
N ALA A 80 26.73 10.17 -10.35
CA ALA A 80 27.33 9.31 -9.35
C ALA A 80 28.80 9.75 -9.12
N ALA A 81 29.12 10.21 -7.91
CA ALA A 81 30.51 10.47 -7.53
C ALA A 81 31.17 9.12 -7.16
N PRO A 82 32.21 8.67 -7.88
CA PRO A 82 32.85 7.39 -7.66
C PRO A 82 33.93 7.51 -6.58
N ASP A 83 33.56 7.95 -5.38
CA ASP A 83 34.53 8.12 -4.29
C ASP A 83 34.60 6.85 -3.43
N GLY A 84 34.91 5.69 -4.03
CA GLY A 84 35.27 4.45 -3.33
C GLY A 84 34.27 3.89 -2.30
N ARG A 85 33.05 4.43 -2.21
CA ARG A 85 31.99 4.05 -1.25
C ARG A 85 30.98 3.09 -1.86
N THR A 86 31.44 2.25 -2.78
CA THR A 86 30.60 1.32 -3.51
C THR A 86 30.53 -0.03 -2.80
N LEU A 87 29.33 -0.61 -2.78
CA LEU A 87 29.09 -2.00 -2.40
C LEU A 87 29.83 -2.92 -3.37
N ARG A 88 30.40 -4.02 -2.85
CA ARG A 88 31.02 -5.06 -3.68
C ARG A 88 30.04 -5.63 -4.71
N ASP A 89 28.82 -5.90 -4.27
CA ASP A 89 27.76 -6.47 -5.09
C ASP A 89 26.53 -5.55 -5.07
N PRO A 90 26.28 -4.77 -6.14
CA PRO A 90 25.08 -3.96 -6.25
C PRO A 90 23.81 -4.80 -6.11
N THR A 91 22.85 -4.31 -5.32
CA THR A 91 21.63 -5.06 -4.98
C THR A 91 20.40 -4.27 -5.36
N ARG A 92 19.40 -4.91 -5.98
CA ARG A 92 18.14 -4.24 -6.36
C ARG A 92 17.44 -3.66 -5.12
N ALA A 93 16.98 -2.41 -5.21
CA ALA A 93 16.36 -1.73 -4.07
C ALA A 93 15.09 -2.46 -3.60
N ARG A 94 14.35 -3.09 -4.52
CA ARG A 94 13.16 -3.91 -4.17
C ARG A 94 13.48 -5.13 -3.30
N PHE A 95 14.66 -5.75 -3.46
CA PHE A 95 15.09 -6.87 -2.63
C PHE A 95 15.33 -6.42 -1.19
N LEU A 96 16.04 -5.30 -1.02
CA LEU A 96 16.31 -4.71 0.29
C LEU A 96 15.01 -4.30 0.99
N ALA A 97 14.08 -3.71 0.24
CA ALA A 97 12.75 -3.35 0.75
C ALA A 97 11.99 -4.57 1.29
N LEU A 98 11.96 -5.67 0.54
CA LEU A 98 11.26 -6.89 0.96
C LEU A 98 11.90 -7.50 2.21
N GLN A 99 13.23 -7.59 2.26
CA GLN A 99 13.94 -8.11 3.42
C GLN A 99 13.78 -7.24 4.67
N ALA A 100 13.82 -5.91 4.51
CA ALA A 100 13.58 -4.97 5.61
C ALA A 100 12.15 -5.08 6.14
N MET A 101 11.16 -5.21 5.26
CA MET A 101 9.77 -5.44 5.67
C MET A 101 9.58 -6.79 6.38
N ARG A 102 10.25 -7.86 5.94
CA ARG A 102 10.24 -9.15 6.63
C ARG A 102 10.75 -9.02 8.08
N ALA A 103 11.84 -8.30 8.28
CA ALA A 103 12.38 -8.03 9.62
C ALA A 103 11.39 -7.21 10.47
N ALA A 104 10.79 -6.16 9.90
CA ALA A 104 9.82 -5.31 10.60
C ALA A 104 8.55 -6.09 11.00
N VAL A 105 7.98 -6.89 10.10
CA VAL A 105 6.72 -7.61 10.37
C VAL A 105 6.91 -8.81 11.31
N THR A 106 8.14 -9.29 11.49
CA THR A 106 8.43 -10.36 12.46
C THR A 106 8.16 -9.91 13.90
N ARG A 107 8.31 -8.63 14.22
CA ARG A 107 8.04 -8.06 15.56
C ARG A 107 6.54 -7.81 15.82
N VAL A 108 5.68 -8.04 14.83
CA VAL A 108 4.22 -7.84 14.95
C VAL A 108 3.58 -9.12 15.45
N ASP A 109 2.77 -9.00 16.51
CA ASP A 109 2.02 -10.11 17.08
C ASP A 109 0.86 -10.53 16.15
N ALA A 110 0.36 -11.75 16.34
CA ALA A 110 -0.66 -12.33 15.46
C ALA A 110 -2.00 -11.58 15.50
N ALA A 111 -2.39 -11.01 16.66
CA ALA A 111 -3.65 -10.30 16.80
C ALA A 111 -3.62 -8.95 16.07
N SER A 112 -2.52 -8.19 16.23
CA SER A 112 -2.28 -6.97 15.46
C SER A 112 -2.22 -7.25 13.96
N LEU A 113 -1.63 -8.37 13.56
CA LEU A 113 -1.57 -8.78 12.16
C LEU A 113 -2.95 -9.09 11.58
N ALA A 114 -3.78 -9.84 12.32
CA ALA A 114 -5.16 -10.11 11.95
C ALA A 114 -5.97 -8.82 11.83
N ALA A 115 -5.86 -7.90 12.79
CA ALA A 115 -6.52 -6.60 12.75
C ALA A 115 -6.08 -5.76 11.53
N GLN A 116 -4.80 -5.81 11.17
CA GLN A 116 -4.28 -5.12 9.99
C GLN A 116 -4.80 -5.72 8.69
N LEU A 117 -5.02 -7.04 8.61
CA LEU A 117 -5.47 -7.69 7.39
C LEU A 117 -7.00 -7.67 7.24
N GLY A 118 -7.73 -7.82 8.33
CA GLY A 118 -9.18 -7.99 8.32
C GLY A 118 -9.63 -9.22 7.54
N ASP A 119 -10.93 -9.27 7.24
CA ASP A 119 -11.58 -10.43 6.62
C ASP A 119 -11.64 -10.34 5.09
N GLU A 120 -11.03 -9.32 4.49
CA GLU A 120 -11.06 -9.11 3.05
C GLU A 120 -10.22 -10.15 2.31
N ALA A 121 -10.67 -10.57 1.13
CA ALA A 121 -9.84 -11.31 0.20
C ALA A 121 -8.88 -10.35 -0.50
N TYR A 122 -7.60 -10.70 -0.63
CA TYR A 122 -6.58 -9.88 -1.27
C TYR A 122 -6.06 -10.50 -2.55
N ARG A 123 -5.77 -9.66 -3.54
CA ARG A 123 -5.10 -10.01 -4.81
C ARG A 123 -3.83 -9.21 -5.01
N LEU A 124 -2.88 -9.77 -5.76
CA LEU A 124 -1.71 -9.02 -6.22
C LEU A 124 -2.13 -7.87 -7.15
N THR A 125 -1.49 -6.71 -6.95
CA THR A 125 -1.51 -5.59 -7.90
C THR A 125 -0.43 -5.79 -8.96
N ALA A 126 -0.41 -4.96 -10.01
CA ALA A 126 0.70 -4.97 -10.96
C ALA A 126 2.05 -4.65 -10.29
N VAL A 127 2.03 -3.79 -9.26
CA VAL A 127 3.19 -3.49 -8.42
C VAL A 127 3.64 -4.73 -7.66
N GLY A 128 2.68 -5.50 -7.12
CA GLY A 128 2.96 -6.75 -6.43
C GLY A 128 3.58 -7.81 -7.33
N GLU A 129 3.04 -8.01 -8.53
CA GLU A 129 3.62 -8.95 -9.50
C GLU A 129 5.07 -8.58 -9.85
N ALA A 130 5.34 -7.29 -10.08
CA ALA A 130 6.71 -6.82 -10.34
C ALA A 130 7.64 -6.94 -9.11
N LEU A 131 7.12 -6.71 -7.91
CA LEU A 131 7.88 -6.83 -6.66
C LEU A 131 8.34 -8.28 -6.42
N VAL A 132 7.47 -9.25 -6.69
CA VAL A 132 7.74 -10.67 -6.41
C VAL A 132 8.42 -11.39 -7.58
N HIS A 133 8.47 -10.76 -8.75
CA HIS A 133 9.20 -11.27 -9.90
C HIS A 133 10.72 -11.28 -9.63
N GLU A 134 11.31 -12.47 -9.76
CA GLU A 134 12.73 -12.75 -9.43
C GLU A 134 13.10 -12.43 -7.97
N ALA A 135 12.10 -12.32 -7.07
CA ALA A 135 12.37 -12.15 -5.66
C ALA A 135 12.82 -13.49 -5.05
N ASP A 136 13.74 -13.41 -4.09
CA ASP A 136 14.12 -14.54 -3.27
C ASP A 136 13.04 -14.78 -2.21
N LEU A 137 12.07 -15.62 -2.57
CA LEU A 137 10.91 -15.95 -1.77
C LEU A 137 11.14 -17.24 -0.98
N ARG A 138 10.70 -17.21 0.29
CA ARG A 138 10.64 -18.42 1.11
C ARG A 138 9.55 -19.35 0.59
N ALA A 139 9.62 -20.64 0.93
CA ALA A 139 8.67 -21.64 0.47
C ALA A 139 7.21 -21.25 0.82
N GLU A 140 6.98 -20.73 2.01
CA GLU A 140 5.67 -20.29 2.50
C GLU A 140 5.15 -19.07 1.74
N GLU A 141 6.05 -18.16 1.34
CA GLU A 141 5.70 -16.96 0.56
C GLU A 141 5.38 -17.34 -0.90
N ALA A 142 6.16 -18.25 -1.48
CA ALA A 142 5.90 -18.79 -2.81
C ALA A 142 4.55 -19.51 -2.87
N ALA A 143 4.23 -20.31 -1.85
CA ALA A 143 2.92 -20.96 -1.71
C ALA A 143 1.78 -19.92 -1.62
N ALA A 144 1.98 -18.88 -0.80
CA ALA A 144 1.02 -17.80 -0.65
C ALA A 144 0.72 -17.06 -1.97
N LEU A 145 1.74 -16.82 -2.81
CA LEU A 145 1.56 -16.11 -4.08
C LEU A 145 0.57 -16.79 -5.03
N PHE A 146 0.60 -18.11 -5.11
CA PHE A 146 -0.32 -18.85 -5.96
C PHE A 146 -1.78 -18.57 -5.60
N SER A 147 -2.08 -18.54 -4.30
CA SER A 147 -3.41 -18.22 -3.76
C SER A 147 -3.76 -16.74 -3.93
N LEU A 148 -2.81 -15.84 -3.70
CA LEU A 148 -3.00 -14.39 -3.86
C LEU A 148 -3.33 -13.99 -5.31
N ARG A 149 -2.80 -14.69 -6.31
CA ARG A 149 -3.18 -14.45 -7.72
C ARG A 149 -4.67 -14.72 -8.00
N LYS A 150 -5.29 -15.63 -7.25
CA LYS A 150 -6.73 -15.99 -7.37
C LYS A 150 -7.62 -15.15 -6.45
N GLY A 151 -7.01 -14.47 -5.48
CA GLY A 151 -7.69 -13.71 -4.45
C GLY A 151 -8.06 -14.60 -3.26
N VAL A 152 -7.49 -14.31 -2.09
CA VAL A 152 -7.61 -15.15 -0.88
C VAL A 152 -7.65 -14.29 0.37
N SER A 153 -8.43 -14.66 1.39
CA SER A 153 -8.42 -13.96 2.68
C SER A 153 -7.22 -14.38 3.53
N ALA A 154 -6.88 -13.58 4.54
CA ALA A 154 -5.81 -13.91 5.48
C ALA A 154 -6.08 -15.22 6.25
N GLU A 155 -7.34 -15.45 6.64
CA GLU A 155 -7.77 -16.69 7.31
C GLU A 155 -7.59 -17.92 6.42
N GLN A 156 -8.06 -17.84 5.17
CA GLN A 156 -7.90 -18.92 4.19
C GLN A 156 -6.42 -19.21 3.91
N LEU A 157 -5.59 -18.16 3.84
CA LEU A 157 -4.15 -18.29 3.64
C LEU A 157 -3.48 -18.98 4.85
N ALA A 158 -3.86 -18.61 6.07
CA ALA A 158 -3.32 -19.21 7.29
C ALA A 158 -3.69 -20.70 7.42
N ALA A 159 -4.89 -21.08 6.96
CA ALA A 159 -5.37 -22.47 6.97
C ALA A 159 -4.72 -23.36 5.89
N GLN A 160 -4.03 -22.80 4.90
CA GLN A 160 -3.37 -23.58 3.84
C GLN A 160 -2.12 -24.31 4.37
N PRO A 161 -1.93 -25.59 3.99
CA PRO A 161 -0.72 -26.33 4.31
C PRO A 161 0.53 -25.58 3.83
N GLY A 162 1.50 -25.40 4.72
CA GLY A 162 2.77 -24.72 4.41
C GLY A 162 2.72 -23.19 4.34
N CYS A 163 1.57 -22.54 4.65
CA CYS A 163 1.46 -21.08 4.63
C CYS A 163 1.54 -20.48 6.04
N GLY A 164 0.67 -20.92 6.96
CA GLY A 164 0.68 -20.53 8.37
C GLY A 164 0.80 -19.02 8.64
N LEU A 165 1.45 -18.66 9.75
CA LEU A 165 1.66 -17.26 10.12
C LEU A 165 2.63 -16.52 9.19
N ALA A 166 3.60 -17.23 8.59
CA ALA A 166 4.57 -16.65 7.66
C ALA A 166 3.89 -16.07 6.42
N ALA A 167 2.92 -16.79 5.84
CA ALA A 167 2.13 -16.32 4.72
C ALA A 167 1.26 -15.11 5.07
N SER A 168 0.65 -15.11 6.26
CA SER A 168 -0.12 -13.94 6.74
C SER A 168 0.78 -12.70 6.87
N ARG A 169 1.99 -12.87 7.43
CA ARG A 169 2.98 -11.80 7.51
C ARG A 169 3.37 -11.30 6.12
N PHE A 170 3.57 -12.20 5.17
CA PHE A 170 3.87 -11.86 3.80
C PHE A 170 2.74 -11.08 3.12
N LEU A 171 1.49 -11.50 3.29
CA LEU A 171 0.33 -10.74 2.82
C LEU A 171 0.28 -9.34 3.46
N CYS A 172 0.58 -9.22 4.75
CA CYS A 172 0.65 -7.92 5.45
C CYS A 172 1.73 -7.01 4.85
N ILE A 173 2.92 -7.57 4.56
CA ILE A 173 3.98 -6.84 3.84
C ILE A 173 3.46 -6.34 2.49
N LEU A 174 2.84 -7.20 1.70
CA LEU A 174 2.32 -6.82 0.39
C LEU A 174 1.24 -5.74 0.49
N LYS A 175 0.32 -5.84 1.46
CA LYS A 175 -0.69 -4.80 1.73
C LYS A 175 -0.05 -3.46 2.08
N LEU A 176 0.89 -3.46 3.02
CA LEU A 176 1.57 -2.24 3.48
C LEU A 176 2.36 -1.58 2.35
N LEU A 177 2.92 -2.35 1.42
CA LEU A 177 3.64 -1.82 0.26
C LEU A 177 2.72 -1.43 -0.92
N GLY A 178 1.41 -1.63 -0.83
CA GLY A 178 0.48 -1.45 -1.96
C GLY A 178 0.65 -2.50 -3.07
N ALA A 179 1.36 -3.59 -2.78
CA ALA A 179 1.60 -4.72 -3.66
C ALA A 179 0.45 -5.75 -3.63
N ALA A 180 -0.38 -5.74 -2.60
CA ALA A 180 -1.65 -6.44 -2.58
C ALA A 180 -2.78 -5.44 -2.29
N SER A 181 -3.90 -5.64 -2.98
CA SER A 181 -5.13 -4.87 -2.78
C SER A 181 -6.28 -5.82 -2.47
N PRO A 182 -7.30 -5.37 -1.74
CA PRO A 182 -8.52 -6.14 -1.60
C PRO A 182 -9.07 -6.50 -2.99
N LYS A 183 -9.43 -7.76 -3.19
CA LYS A 183 -10.13 -8.26 -4.38
C LYS A 183 -11.38 -7.41 -4.51
N ALA A 184 -11.47 -6.67 -5.62
CA ALA A 184 -12.47 -5.63 -5.86
C ALA A 184 -13.84 -6.00 -5.29
N ALA A 185 -14.20 -5.33 -4.19
CA ALA A 185 -15.53 -5.39 -3.58
C ALA A 185 -16.46 -4.32 -4.15
N GLY A 186 -15.98 -3.51 -5.10
CA GLY A 186 -16.76 -2.49 -5.77
C GLY A 186 -18.02 -3.10 -6.40
N SER A 187 -19.19 -2.63 -5.98
CA SER A 187 -20.45 -3.19 -6.47
C SER A 187 -20.81 -2.54 -7.81
N TYR A 188 -20.47 -3.21 -8.91
CA TYR A 188 -20.84 -2.78 -10.26
C TYR A 188 -22.36 -2.56 -10.44
N PRO A 189 -23.24 -3.46 -9.98
CA PRO A 189 -24.68 -3.23 -10.03
C PRO A 189 -25.10 -1.96 -9.28
N LEU A 190 -24.54 -1.72 -8.09
CA LEU A 190 -24.82 -0.52 -7.31
C LEU A 190 -24.30 0.74 -8.01
N LEU A 191 -23.11 0.68 -8.62
CA LEU A 191 -22.53 1.77 -9.39
C LEU A 191 -23.45 2.16 -10.55
N LEU A 192 -23.95 1.18 -11.30
CA LEU A 192 -24.89 1.40 -12.41
C LEU A 192 -26.23 1.97 -11.90
N ARG A 193 -26.74 1.47 -10.76
CA ARG A 193 -27.97 1.97 -10.14
C ARG A 193 -27.82 3.44 -9.73
N LYS A 194 -26.77 3.78 -8.98
CA LYS A 194 -26.49 5.16 -8.55
C LYS A 194 -26.20 6.09 -9.72
N ARG A 195 -25.54 5.61 -10.77
CA ARG A 195 -25.36 6.38 -12.01
C ARG A 195 -26.69 6.73 -12.68
N ARG A 196 -27.64 5.78 -12.68
CA ARG A 196 -29.00 6.02 -13.22
C ARG A 196 -29.76 7.03 -12.37
N GLU A 197 -29.72 6.87 -11.05
CA GLU A 197 -30.36 7.80 -10.09
C GLU A 197 -29.82 9.24 -10.24
N LEU A 198 -28.51 9.39 -10.43
CA LEU A 198 -27.86 10.69 -10.66
C LEU A 198 -28.32 11.32 -11.99
N ARG A 199 -28.39 10.52 -13.07
CA ARG A 199 -28.91 10.98 -14.37
C ARG A 199 -30.39 11.34 -14.33
N SER A 200 -31.20 10.65 -13.52
CA SER A 200 -32.62 10.95 -13.34
C SER A 200 -32.89 12.06 -12.33
N ARG A 201 -31.85 12.73 -11.81
CA ARG A 201 -31.96 13.80 -10.79
C ARG A 201 -32.74 13.36 -9.54
N ALA A 202 -32.43 12.18 -9.02
CA ALA A 202 -33.03 11.67 -7.78
C ALA A 202 -32.78 12.63 -6.59
N SER A 203 -33.70 12.62 -5.62
CA SER A 203 -33.56 13.44 -4.41
C SER A 203 -32.34 13.02 -3.57
N ALA A 204 -31.86 13.91 -2.70
CA ALA A 204 -30.74 13.60 -1.81
C ALA A 204 -31.01 12.38 -0.91
N HIS A 205 -32.25 12.24 -0.43
CA HIS A 205 -32.70 11.07 0.35
C HIS A 205 -32.65 9.79 -0.50
N ALA A 206 -33.15 9.82 -1.74
CA ALA A 206 -33.10 8.68 -2.65
C ALA A 206 -31.66 8.29 -3.03
N LEU A 207 -30.78 9.26 -3.30
CA LEU A 207 -29.36 9.00 -3.58
C LEU A 207 -28.65 8.31 -2.42
N LEU A 208 -29.06 8.57 -1.18
CA LEU A 208 -28.52 7.89 0.01
C LEU A 208 -29.30 6.64 0.44
N ASP A 209 -30.27 6.18 -0.35
CA ASP A 209 -31.18 5.06 0.00
C ASP A 209 -31.91 5.27 1.35
N LEU A 210 -32.33 6.50 1.62
CA LEU A 210 -33.01 6.92 2.84
C LEU A 210 -34.47 7.32 2.58
N PRO A 211 -35.37 7.11 3.55
CA PRO A 211 -36.72 7.67 3.49
C PRO A 211 -36.68 9.20 3.58
N GLU A 212 -37.70 9.85 2.99
CA GLU A 212 -37.95 11.28 3.15
C GLU A 212 -38.09 11.62 4.65
N GLY A 213 -37.28 12.57 5.14
CA GLY A 213 -37.27 12.97 6.55
C GLY A 213 -36.16 12.35 7.41
N ALA A 214 -35.34 11.45 6.84
CA ALA A 214 -34.15 10.90 7.52
C ALA A 214 -33.19 12.01 8.00
N GLY A 215 -32.53 11.77 9.13
CA GLY A 215 -31.70 12.77 9.79
C GLY A 215 -30.24 12.79 9.34
N GLY A 216 -29.51 13.84 9.69
CA GLY A 216 -28.08 13.97 9.37
C GLY A 216 -27.21 12.81 9.89
N ARG A 217 -27.53 12.23 11.06
CA ARG A 217 -26.81 11.05 11.58
C ARG A 217 -27.01 9.82 10.67
N GLU A 218 -28.22 9.61 10.17
CA GLU A 218 -28.56 8.50 9.27
C GLU A 218 -27.90 8.71 7.89
N ALA A 219 -27.91 9.96 7.39
CA ALA A 219 -27.21 10.35 6.17
C ALA A 219 -25.71 10.04 6.24
N ARG A 220 -25.02 10.35 7.35
CA ARG A 220 -23.60 10.00 7.55
C ARG A 220 -23.34 8.50 7.61
N VAL A 221 -24.27 7.72 8.14
CA VAL A 221 -24.15 6.25 8.19
C VAL A 221 -24.37 5.67 6.79
N ALA A 222 -25.38 6.13 6.07
CA ALA A 222 -25.68 5.71 4.71
C ALA A 222 -24.54 6.07 3.74
N LEU A 223 -24.01 7.30 3.82
CA LEU A 223 -22.86 7.74 3.04
C LEU A 223 -21.66 6.80 3.26
N ARG A 224 -21.29 6.52 4.52
CA ARG A 224 -20.16 5.62 4.82
C ARG A 224 -20.36 4.23 4.24
N LYS A 225 -21.58 3.68 4.29
CA LYS A 225 -21.91 2.38 3.69
C LYS A 225 -21.76 2.41 2.16
N LEU A 226 -22.33 3.42 1.50
CA LEU A 226 -22.29 3.52 0.04
C LEU A 226 -20.89 3.81 -0.49
N VAL A 227 -20.14 4.72 0.13
CA VAL A 227 -18.75 5.04 -0.25
C VAL A 227 -17.87 3.82 -0.11
N ARG A 228 -18.03 3.01 0.94
CA ARG A 228 -17.26 1.77 1.11
C ARG A 228 -17.39 0.83 -0.10
N ASP A 229 -18.53 0.82 -0.77
CA ASP A 229 -18.81 -0.13 -1.85
C ASP A 229 -18.69 0.52 -3.25
N LEU A 230 -18.58 1.85 -3.32
CA LEU A 230 -18.55 2.64 -4.56
C LEU A 230 -17.30 3.50 -4.73
N HIS A 231 -16.38 3.56 -3.76
CA HIS A 231 -15.16 4.37 -3.87
C HIS A 231 -14.30 3.89 -5.06
N PRO A 232 -13.66 4.81 -5.82
CA PRO A 232 -12.87 4.46 -7.00
C PRO A 232 -11.83 3.37 -6.73
N ASP A 233 -11.15 3.44 -5.58
CA ASP A 233 -10.12 2.49 -5.16
C ASP A 233 -10.64 1.06 -4.90
N ARG A 234 -11.96 0.88 -4.80
CA ARG A 234 -12.58 -0.45 -4.61
C ARG A 234 -12.76 -1.20 -5.93
N PHE A 235 -12.68 -0.48 -7.05
CA PHE A 235 -12.67 -1.05 -8.39
C PHE A 235 -11.21 -1.18 -8.81
N GLY A 236 -10.65 -2.39 -8.71
CA GLY A 236 -9.20 -2.64 -8.87
C GLY A 236 -8.59 -2.11 -10.17
N ASP A 237 -7.26 -2.14 -10.26
CA ASP A 237 -6.44 -1.43 -11.28
C ASP A 237 -6.85 -1.65 -12.75
N GLY A 238 -7.46 -2.79 -13.08
CA GLY A 238 -7.98 -3.12 -14.42
C GLY A 238 -9.30 -2.44 -14.79
N THR A 239 -9.87 -1.63 -13.91
CA THR A 239 -11.17 -0.97 -14.15
C THR A 239 -11.02 0.10 -15.23
N PRO A 240 -11.89 0.07 -16.28
CA PRO A 240 -11.90 1.09 -17.32
C PRO A 240 -11.96 2.51 -16.74
N ALA A 241 -11.20 3.43 -17.32
CA ALA A 241 -11.09 4.81 -16.82
C ALA A 241 -12.47 5.50 -16.68
N ALA A 242 -13.38 5.25 -17.63
CA ALA A 242 -14.75 5.77 -17.60
C ALA A 242 -15.56 5.32 -16.38
N LEU A 243 -15.30 4.12 -15.84
CA LEU A 243 -16.01 3.61 -14.66
C LEU A 243 -15.40 4.14 -13.36
N ARG A 244 -14.08 4.32 -13.32
CA ARG A 244 -13.41 5.04 -12.22
C ARG A 244 -13.88 6.49 -12.14
N GLN A 245 -14.02 7.16 -13.28
CA GLN A 245 -14.57 8.51 -13.35
C GLN A 245 -16.02 8.54 -12.85
N ALA A 246 -16.88 7.66 -13.35
CA ALA A 246 -18.27 7.58 -12.91
C ALA A 246 -18.40 7.30 -11.40
N SER A 247 -17.54 6.44 -10.85
CA SER A 247 -17.45 6.21 -9.41
C SER A 247 -17.07 7.48 -8.64
N GLY A 248 -16.07 8.24 -9.10
CA GLY A 248 -15.70 9.52 -8.49
C GLY A 248 -16.84 10.56 -8.52
N GLU A 249 -17.54 10.67 -9.65
CA GLU A 249 -18.71 11.54 -9.81
C GLU A 249 -19.84 11.16 -8.84
N ILE A 250 -20.15 9.87 -8.71
CA ILE A 250 -21.16 9.37 -7.77
C ILE A 250 -20.74 9.64 -6.33
N THR A 251 -19.48 9.37 -5.98
CA THR A 251 -18.98 9.58 -4.62
C THR A 251 -19.12 11.06 -4.21
N THR A 252 -18.80 11.97 -5.13
CA THR A 252 -18.98 13.42 -4.93
C THR A 252 -20.46 13.78 -4.77
N ALA A 253 -21.34 13.22 -5.59
CA ALA A 253 -22.78 13.46 -5.47
C ALA A 253 -23.37 12.95 -4.15
N LEU A 254 -22.89 11.81 -3.63
CA LEU A 254 -23.31 11.27 -2.33
C LEU A 254 -22.89 12.19 -1.17
N VAL A 255 -21.68 12.76 -1.22
CA VAL A 255 -21.22 13.76 -0.23
C VAL A 255 -22.09 15.00 -0.27
N ASN A 256 -22.41 15.50 -1.47
CA ASN A 256 -23.30 16.66 -1.62
C ASN A 256 -24.72 16.38 -1.12
N ALA A 257 -25.24 15.16 -1.36
CA ALA A 257 -26.55 14.73 -0.86
C ALA A 257 -26.57 14.70 0.69
N GLU A 258 -25.52 14.21 1.33
CA GLU A 258 -25.40 14.22 2.80
C GLU A 258 -25.41 15.65 3.34
N ALA A 259 -24.61 16.54 2.75
CA ALA A 259 -24.55 17.94 3.15
C ALA A 259 -25.92 18.65 3.03
N GLN A 260 -26.69 18.35 1.98
CA GLN A 260 -28.04 18.90 1.78
C GLN A 260 -29.01 18.44 2.89
N ILE A 261 -28.98 17.16 3.27
CA ILE A 261 -29.85 16.63 4.33
C ILE A 261 -29.47 17.22 5.70
N VAL A 262 -28.17 17.39 5.97
CA VAL A 262 -27.71 18.03 7.21
C VAL A 262 -28.13 19.50 7.28
N ALA A 263 -27.98 20.24 6.17
CA ALA A 263 -28.35 21.65 6.10
C ALA A 263 -29.87 21.87 6.16
N GLY A 264 -30.66 20.99 5.55
CA GLY A 264 -32.12 21.10 5.46
C GLY A 264 -32.87 21.02 6.80
N ARG A 265 -32.23 20.52 7.87
CA ARG A 265 -32.77 20.53 9.24
C ARG A 265 -32.36 21.74 10.08
N SER A 266 -31.54 22.65 9.53
CA SER A 266 -31.15 23.89 10.22
C SER A 266 -32.14 25.05 9.98
N LYS A 267 -33.33 24.75 9.48
CA LYS A 267 -34.50 25.63 9.38
C LYS A 267 -35.67 24.98 10.10
#